data_AF-A0ABD5AYZ9-F1
#
_entry.id   AF-A0ABD5AYZ9-F1
#
_cell.length_a   1.000
_cell.length_b   1.000
_cell.length_c   1.000
_cell.angle_alpha   90.00
_cell.angle_beta   90.00
_cell.angle_gamma   90.00
#
_symmetry.space_group_name_H-M   'P 1'
#
loop_
_entity.id
_entity.type
_entity.pdbx_description
1 polymer ?
#
loop_
_entity_poly.entity_id
_entity_poly.type
_entity_poly.pdbx_seq_one_letter_code
_entity_poly.pdbx_strand_id
1 'polypeptide(L)'
;MAENLQRELSNRHVQLIAIGGAIGTGLFLGAGQTIAMTGPSILLTYIIIGFMLFMFMRGLGEIIIQNTNFKSFADVTNTYIGPFAGFVTGWTYWLCWIITGMAEVTAVAKYISFWFPDIPNWISALFCVLILMSFNLLSAKLFGELEFWFAIIKIVTIIALIVIG
;
A
#
# COMPACT_ATOMS: atom_id res chain seq x y z
N MET A 1 -17.00 0.41 25.64
CA MET A 1 -15.54 0.35 25.85
C MET A 1 -14.85 0.62 24.52
N ALA A 2 -14.60 1.89 24.20
CA ALA A 2 -13.59 2.24 23.20
C ALA A 2 -12.35 2.56 24.01
N GLU A 3 -11.53 1.54 24.28
CA GLU A 3 -10.25 1.71 24.96
C GLU A 3 -9.41 2.74 24.22
N ASN A 4 -8.66 3.50 25.01
CA ASN A 4 -7.68 4.51 24.61
C ASN A 4 -6.77 4.00 23.47
N LEU A 5 -7.15 4.23 22.21
CA LEU A 5 -6.21 4.23 21.10
C LEU A 5 -5.28 5.41 21.33
N GLN A 6 -4.10 5.13 21.90
CA GLN A 6 -3.04 6.13 22.02
C GLN A 6 -2.74 6.65 20.61
N ARG A 7 -3.13 7.90 20.35
CA ARG A 7 -2.79 8.62 19.12
C ARG A 7 -1.30 8.95 19.17
N GLU A 8 -0.46 7.95 18.93
CA GLU A 8 0.99 8.12 18.92
C GLU A 8 1.51 8.62 17.57
N LEU A 9 0.74 8.43 16.49
CA LEU A 9 1.10 8.85 15.13
C LEU A 9 0.60 10.28 14.85
N SER A 10 1.54 11.22 14.80
CA SER A 10 1.28 12.59 14.30
C SER A 10 0.73 12.58 12.87
N ASN A 11 -0.05 13.60 12.49
CA ASN A 11 -0.57 13.77 11.12
C ASN A 11 0.49 13.60 10.02
N ARG A 12 1.72 14.05 10.28
CA ARG A 12 2.84 13.87 9.34
C ARG A 12 3.23 12.41 9.13
N HIS A 13 3.23 11.61 10.19
CA HIS A 13 3.49 10.17 10.08
C HIS A 13 2.40 9.48 9.26
N VAL A 14 1.13 9.79 9.52
CA VAL A 14 0.00 9.20 8.80
C VAL A 14 0.04 9.53 7.32
N GLN A 15 0.33 10.79 6.96
CA GLN A 15 0.46 11.20 5.55
C GLN A 15 1.62 10.50 4.85
N LEU A 16 2.79 10.40 5.50
CA LEU A 16 3.96 9.77 4.89
C LEU A 16 3.83 8.26 4.81
N ILE A 17 3.17 7.61 5.77
CA ILE A 17 2.79 6.19 5.67
C ILE A 17 1.82 6.00 4.50
N ALA A 18 0.83 6.86 4.33
CA ALA A 18 -0.11 6.77 3.21
C ALA A 18 0.60 6.93 1.85
N ILE A 19 1.52 7.90 1.72
CA ILE A 19 2.32 8.10 0.50
C ILE A 19 3.27 6.92 0.29
N GLY A 20 3.97 6.48 1.34
CA GLY A 20 4.93 5.37 1.29
C GLY A 20 4.29 4.02 1.01
N GLY A 21 3.04 3.81 1.44
CA GLY A 21 2.22 2.66 1.11
C GLY A 21 1.67 2.71 -0.31
N ALA A 22 1.29 3.89 -0.81
CA ALA A 22 0.91 4.07 -2.21
C ALA A 22 2.10 3.86 -3.17
N ILE A 23 3.31 4.28 -2.76
CA ILE A 23 4.56 4.05 -3.49
C ILE A 23 5.07 2.65 -3.16
N GLY A 24 4.50 1.66 -3.84
CA GLY A 24 4.78 0.25 -3.60
C GLY A 24 5.54 -0.45 -4.72
N THR A 25 5.48 -1.77 -4.66
CA THR A 25 6.00 -2.69 -5.66
C THR A 25 5.35 -2.51 -7.03
N GLY A 26 4.12 -2.00 -7.09
CA GLY A 26 3.46 -1.61 -8.33
C GLY A 26 4.24 -0.57 -9.13
N LEU A 27 4.82 0.44 -8.47
CA LEU A 27 5.63 1.47 -9.16
C LEU A 27 7.02 0.94 -9.51
N PHE A 28 7.71 0.26 -8.60
CA PHE A 28 9.10 -0.14 -8.84
C PHE A 28 9.25 -1.41 -9.67
N LEU A 29 8.44 -2.43 -9.39
CA LEU A 29 8.50 -3.71 -10.10
C LEU A 29 7.53 -3.74 -11.29
N GLY A 30 6.31 -3.25 -11.08
CA GLY A 30 5.24 -3.26 -12.08
C GLY A 30 5.48 -2.27 -13.21
N ALA A 31 5.83 -1.01 -12.89
CA ALA A 31 5.93 0.03 -13.91
C ALA A 31 6.98 -0.29 -14.98
N GLY A 32 8.10 -0.94 -14.65
CA GLY A 32 9.09 -1.34 -15.66
C GLY A 32 8.49 -2.26 -16.75
N GLN A 33 7.67 -3.24 -16.35
CA GLN A 33 6.98 -4.12 -17.30
C GLN A 33 5.90 -3.37 -18.08
N THR A 34 5.13 -2.51 -17.42
CA THR A 34 4.09 -1.70 -18.08
C THR A 34 4.69 -0.71 -19.07
N ILE A 35 5.81 -0.06 -18.74
CA ILE A 35 6.54 0.85 -19.63
C ILE A 35 7.05 0.09 -20.86
N ALA A 36 7.62 -1.10 -20.66
CA ALA A 36 8.09 -1.93 -21.78
C ALA A 36 6.96 -2.31 -22.76
N MET A 37 5.74 -2.53 -22.26
CA MET A 37 4.58 -2.89 -23.09
C MET A 37 3.89 -1.67 -23.72
N THR A 38 3.77 -0.56 -22.99
CA THR A 38 2.92 0.59 -23.35
C THR A 38 3.72 1.77 -23.92
N GLY A 39 5.05 1.78 -23.72
CA GLY A 39 5.91 2.88 -24.16
C GLY A 39 5.55 4.23 -23.53
N PRO A 40 5.82 5.36 -24.21
CA PRO A 40 5.55 6.70 -23.67
C PRO A 40 4.08 6.97 -23.32
N SER A 41 3.15 6.20 -23.90
CA SER A 41 1.72 6.36 -23.66
C SER A 41 1.27 6.01 -22.23
N ILE A 42 2.13 5.37 -21.43
CA ILE A 42 1.86 5.05 -20.03
C ILE A 42 1.55 6.30 -19.18
N LEU A 43 2.15 7.45 -19.53
CA LEU A 43 1.89 8.72 -18.84
C LEU A 43 0.41 9.12 -18.98
N LEU A 44 -0.14 8.97 -20.18
CA LEU A 44 -1.54 9.28 -20.45
C LEU A 44 -2.47 8.31 -19.70
N THR A 45 -2.12 7.02 -19.66
CA THR A 45 -2.84 6.02 -18.86
C THR A 45 -2.84 6.38 -17.37
N TYR A 46 -1.70 6.76 -16.80
CA TYR A 46 -1.59 7.15 -15.39
C TYR A 46 -2.36 8.43 -15.07
N ILE A 47 -2.39 9.42 -15.98
CA ILE A 47 -3.18 10.64 -15.80
C ILE A 47 -4.68 10.31 -15.75
N ILE A 48 -5.18 9.51 -16.69
CA ILE A 48 -6.61 9.18 -16.77
C ILE A 48 -7.04 8.34 -15.57
N ILE A 49 -6.30 7.27 -15.26
CA ILE A 49 -6.62 6.39 -14.13
C ILE A 49 -6.48 7.16 -12.80
N GLY A 50 -5.41 7.95 -12.65
CA GLY A 50 -5.19 8.78 -11.47
C GLY A 50 -6.31 9.79 -11.24
N PHE A 51 -6.80 10.43 -12.29
CA PHE A 51 -7.93 11.36 -12.21
C PHE A 51 -9.22 10.66 -11.74
N MET A 52 -9.55 9.50 -12.32
CA MET A 52 -10.71 8.72 -11.92
C MET A 52 -10.61 8.25 -10.47
N LEU A 53 -9.46 7.73 -10.05
CA LEU A 53 -9.20 7.31 -8.67
C LEU A 53 -9.28 8.48 -7.69
N PHE A 54 -8.79 9.65 -8.07
CA PHE A 54 -8.89 10.86 -7.26
C PHE A 54 -10.35 11.26 -7.02
N MET A 55 -11.18 11.29 -8.07
CA MET A 55 -12.61 11.59 -7.92
C MET A 55 -13.32 10.56 -7.03
N PHE A 56 -13.00 9.28 -7.20
CA PHE A 56 -13.56 8.21 -6.38
C PHE A 56 -13.19 8.34 -4.90
N MET A 57 -11.90 8.53 -4.59
CA MET A 57 -11.43 8.70 -3.22
C MET A 57 -11.97 9.97 -2.56
N ARG A 58 -12.16 11.05 -3.34
CA ARG A 58 -12.77 12.28 -2.84
C ARG A 58 -14.23 12.07 -2.44
N GLY A 59 -15.01 11.39 -3.28
CA GLY A 59 -16.40 11.05 -2.96
C GLY A 59 -16.52 10.14 -1.73
N LEU A 60 -15.66 9.12 -1.63
CA LEU A 60 -15.60 8.26 -0.44
C LEU A 60 -15.22 9.03 0.83
N GLY A 61 -14.25 9.94 0.72
CA GLY A 61 -13.82 10.78 1.84
C GLY A 61 -14.95 11.66 2.38
N GLU A 62 -15.76 12.24 1.51
CA GLU A 62 -16.94 13.02 1.90
C GLU A 62 -17.96 12.18 2.68
N ILE A 63 -18.24 10.95 2.25
CA ILE A 63 -19.17 10.03 2.93
C ILE A 63 -18.68 9.66 4.33
N ILE A 64 -17.38 9.38 4.48
CA ILE A 64 -16.78 9.01 5.79
C ILE A 64 -16.80 10.19 6.76
N ILE A 65 -16.58 11.42 6.28
CA ILE A 65 -16.62 12.62 7.13
C ILE A 65 -18.04 12.92 7.60
N GLN A 66 -19.06 12.66 6.78
CA GLN A 66 -20.46 12.90 7.12
C GLN A 66 -20.98 11.98 8.23
N ASN A 67 -20.50 10.74 8.31
CA ASN A 67 -20.94 9.79 9.34
C ASN A 67 -19.74 9.06 9.95
N THR A 68 -19.33 9.52 11.14
CA THR A 68 -18.20 8.99 11.91
C THR A 68 -18.46 7.61 12.51
N ASN A 69 -19.67 7.06 12.38
CA ASN A 69 -19.95 5.67 12.78
C ASN A 69 -19.39 4.66 11.78
N PHE A 70 -19.11 5.07 10.54
CA PHE A 70 -18.45 4.20 9.57
C PHE A 70 -16.99 4.01 9.93
N LYS A 71 -16.59 2.77 10.19
CA LYS A 71 -15.20 2.40 10.53
C LYS A 71 -14.46 1.85 9.31
N SER A 72 -15.18 1.38 8.30
CA SER A 72 -14.63 0.80 7.07
C SER A 72 -15.51 1.07 5.85
N PHE A 73 -14.95 0.88 4.65
CA PHE A 73 -15.70 0.95 3.39
C PHE A 73 -16.80 -0.12 3.30
N ALA A 74 -16.61 -1.26 3.97
CA ALA A 74 -17.61 -2.30 4.04
C ALA A 74 -18.87 -1.83 4.80
N ASP A 75 -18.71 -1.01 5.85
CA ASP A 75 -19.83 -0.44 6.62
C ASP A 75 -20.65 0.55 5.79
N VAL A 76 -19.96 1.38 4.99
CA VAL A 76 -20.59 2.30 4.03
C VAL A 76 -21.42 1.50 3.03
N THR A 77 -20.84 0.47 2.44
CA THR A 77 -21.52 -0.37 1.43
C THR A 77 -22.70 -1.13 2.06
N ASN A 78 -22.53 -1.65 3.28
CA ASN A 78 -23.58 -2.34 4.03
C ASN A 78 -24.80 -1.44 4.25
N THR A 79 -24.55 -0.18 4.62
CA THR A 79 -25.60 0.77 4.98
C THR A 79 -26.32 1.37 3.77
N TYR A 80 -25.59 1.71 2.70
CA TYR A 80 -26.18 2.37 1.52
C TYR A 80 -26.66 1.42 0.42
N ILE A 81 -26.03 0.25 0.26
CA ILE A 81 -26.38 -0.71 -0.80
C ILE A 81 -27.10 -1.93 -0.22
N GLY A 82 -26.67 -2.39 0.95
CA GLY A 82 -27.33 -3.44 1.71
C GLY A 82 -26.38 -4.49 2.27
N PRO A 83 -26.89 -5.40 3.12
CA PRO A 83 -26.05 -6.32 3.89
C PRO A 83 -25.19 -7.26 3.02
N PHE A 84 -25.75 -7.74 1.90
CA PHE A 84 -25.04 -8.61 0.97
C PHE A 84 -23.87 -7.89 0.30
N ALA A 85 -24.07 -6.64 -0.14
CA ALA A 85 -23.01 -5.84 -0.75
C ALA A 85 -21.89 -5.54 0.26
N GLY A 86 -22.24 -5.24 1.52
CA GLY A 86 -21.27 -5.10 2.60
C GLY A 86 -20.43 -6.36 2.82
N PHE A 87 -21.05 -7.55 2.81
CA PHE A 87 -20.35 -8.83 2.92
C PHE A 87 -19.38 -9.07 1.75
N VAL A 88 -19.83 -8.87 0.51
CA VAL A 88 -18.98 -9.04 -0.68
C VAL A 88 -17.80 -8.06 -0.67
N THR A 89 -18.03 -6.80 -0.32
CA THR A 89 -16.96 -5.79 -0.21
C THR A 89 -15.96 -6.16 0.87
N GLY A 90 -16.42 -6.64 2.04
CA GLY A 90 -15.54 -7.08 3.12
C GLY A 90 -14.62 -8.24 2.70
N TRP A 91 -15.17 -9.27 2.05
CA TRP A 91 -14.37 -10.39 1.54
C TRP A 91 -13.43 -9.99 0.42
N THR A 92 -13.90 -9.18 -0.52
CA THR A 92 -13.06 -8.67 -1.62
C THR A 92 -11.90 -7.86 -1.08
N TYR A 93 -12.15 -7.01 -0.07
CA TYR A 93 -11.12 -6.23 0.60
C TYR A 93 -10.05 -7.11 1.27
N TRP A 94 -10.48 -8.14 2.01
CA TRP A 94 -9.57 -9.09 2.64
C TRP A 94 -8.72 -9.87 1.61
N LEU A 95 -9.34 -10.32 0.52
CA LEU A 95 -8.62 -11.00 -0.57
C LEU A 95 -7.63 -10.07 -1.27
N CYS A 96 -7.99 -8.81 -1.51
CA CYS A 96 -7.07 -7.81 -2.05
C CYS A 96 -5.83 -7.66 -1.17
N TRP A 97 -5.97 -7.67 0.16
CA TRP A 97 -4.82 -7.60 1.07
C TRP A 97 -3.92 -8.82 0.99
N ILE A 98 -4.48 -10.02 0.88
CA ILE A 98 -3.67 -11.24 0.68
C ILE A 98 -2.88 -11.16 -0.62
N ILE A 99 -3.56 -10.83 -1.72
CA ILE A 99 -2.92 -10.71 -3.03
C ILE A 99 -1.81 -9.64 -3.00
N THR A 100 -2.08 -8.50 -2.37
CA THR A 100 -1.11 -7.41 -2.23
C THR A 100 0.11 -7.87 -1.41
N GLY A 101 -0.09 -8.53 -0.27
CA GLY A 101 1.01 -9.06 0.54
C GLY A 101 1.86 -10.07 -0.22
N MET A 102 1.24 -10.96 -0.99
CA MET A 102 1.96 -11.92 -1.84
C MET A 102 2.75 -11.22 -2.95
N ALA A 103 2.20 -10.17 -3.55
CA ALA A 103 2.90 -9.36 -4.55
C ALA A 103 4.12 -8.65 -3.95
N GLU A 104 4.02 -8.14 -2.73
CA GLU A 104 5.14 -7.50 -2.03
C GLU A 104 6.28 -8.48 -1.71
N VAL A 105 5.95 -9.65 -1.16
CA VAL A 105 6.92 -10.71 -0.84
C VAL A 105 7.62 -11.20 -2.11
N THR A 106 6.87 -11.35 -3.21
CA THR A 106 7.43 -11.75 -4.51
C THR A 106 8.40 -10.72 -5.06
N ALA A 107 8.10 -9.43 -4.89
CA ALA A 107 9.01 -8.36 -5.31
C ALA A 107 10.33 -8.40 -4.55
N VAL A 108 10.27 -8.58 -3.23
CA VAL A 108 11.48 -8.71 -2.39
C VAL A 108 12.33 -9.89 -2.84
N ALA A 109 11.72 -11.05 -3.08
CA ALA A 109 12.44 -12.23 -3.57
C ALA A 109 13.13 -11.94 -4.93
N LYS A 110 12.44 -11.28 -5.85
CA LYS A 110 12.99 -10.93 -7.16
C LYS A 110 14.12 -9.91 -7.08
N TYR A 111 14.03 -8.92 -6.18
CA TYR A 111 15.14 -7.99 -5.95
C TYR A 111 16.35 -8.68 -5.33
N ILE A 112 16.16 -9.58 -4.36
CA ILE A 112 17.27 -10.32 -3.76
C ILE A 112 17.94 -11.21 -4.81
N SER A 113 17.18 -11.91 -5.63
CA SER A 113 17.71 -12.74 -6.72
C SER A 113 18.51 -11.94 -7.76
N PHE A 114 18.19 -10.66 -7.98
CA PHE A 114 18.96 -9.79 -8.86
C PHE A 114 20.39 -9.53 -8.35
N TRP A 115 20.57 -9.36 -7.03
CA TRP A 115 21.89 -9.10 -6.43
C TRP A 115 22.60 -10.39 -6.00
N PHE A 116 21.84 -11.37 -5.52
CA PHE A 116 22.31 -12.66 -4.99
C PHE A 116 21.55 -13.81 -5.68
N PRO A 117 21.93 -14.14 -6.92
CA PRO A 117 21.23 -15.15 -7.72
C PRO A 117 21.31 -16.57 -7.14
N ASP A 118 22.31 -16.85 -6.29
CA ASP A 118 22.50 -18.14 -5.65
C ASP A 118 21.51 -18.43 -4.52
N ILE A 119 20.77 -17.41 -4.04
CA ILE A 119 19.80 -17.57 -2.95
C ILE A 119 18.43 -17.95 -3.54
N PRO A 120 17.84 -19.10 -3.14
CA PRO A 120 16.50 -19.47 -3.56
C PRO A 120 15.43 -18.44 -3.15
N ASN A 121 14.56 -18.08 -4.09
CA ASN A 121 13.50 -17.09 -3.89
C ASN A 121 12.61 -17.36 -2.65
N TRP A 122 12.33 -18.62 -2.35
CA TRP A 122 11.49 -18.99 -1.21
C TRP A 122 12.14 -18.66 0.14
N ILE A 123 13.48 -18.74 0.25
CA ILE A 123 14.22 -18.39 1.47
C ILE A 123 14.15 -16.88 1.69
N SER A 124 14.40 -16.10 0.64
CA SER A 124 14.30 -14.65 0.65
C SER A 124 12.90 -14.16 1.04
N ALA A 125 11.86 -14.79 0.48
CA ALA A 125 10.47 -14.53 0.81
C ALA A 125 10.14 -14.85 2.27
N LEU A 126 10.51 -16.04 2.75
CA LEU A 126 10.27 -16.48 4.12
C LEU A 126 10.98 -15.58 5.13
N PHE A 127 12.24 -15.24 4.86
CA PHE A 127 13.03 -14.35 5.70
C PHE A 127 12.40 -12.96 5.82
N CYS A 128 11.92 -12.39 4.69
CA CYS A 128 11.21 -11.12 4.68
C CYS A 128 9.96 -11.16 5.59
N VAL A 129 9.11 -12.18 5.43
CA VAL A 129 7.90 -12.34 6.23
C VAL A 129 8.22 -12.48 7.72
N LEU A 130 9.24 -13.27 8.08
CA LEU A 130 9.64 -13.47 9.46
C LEU A 130 10.14 -12.18 10.12
N ILE A 131 10.91 -11.35 9.39
CA ILE A 131 11.36 -10.05 9.88
C ILE A 131 10.18 -9.11 10.11
N LEU A 132 9.30 -8.97 9.12
CA LEU A 132 8.14 -8.09 9.23
C LEU A 132 7.21 -8.52 10.36
N MET A 133 6.97 -9.82 10.49
CA MET A 133 6.21 -10.40 11.59
C MET A 133 6.88 -10.11 12.95
N SER A 134 8.20 -10.25 13.04
CA SER A 134 8.95 -9.95 14.27
C SER A 134 8.80 -8.48 14.68
N PHE A 135 8.92 -7.54 13.74
CA PHE A 135 8.71 -6.13 14.03
C PHE A 135 7.26 -5.82 14.43
N ASN A 136 6.29 -6.45 13.77
CA ASN A 136 4.88 -6.29 14.11
C ASN A 136 4.57 -6.77 15.54
N LEU A 137 5.18 -7.88 15.97
CA LEU A 137 4.99 -8.44 17.31
C LEU A 137 5.69 -7.63 18.42
N LEU A 138 6.81 -6.98 18.13
CA LEU A 138 7.57 -6.21 19.13
C LEU A 138 6.90 -4.87 19.48
N SER A 139 6.46 -4.10 18.49
CA SER A 139 5.68 -2.89 18.71
C SER A 139 5.12 -2.33 17.40
N ALA A 140 3.81 -2.11 17.35
CA ALA A 140 3.15 -1.42 16.24
C ALA A 140 3.69 0.01 16.02
N LYS A 141 4.19 0.66 17.08
CA LYS A 141 4.82 1.97 16.99
C LYS A 141 6.15 1.92 16.24
N LEU A 142 6.98 0.92 16.54
CA LEU A 142 8.26 0.72 15.85
C LEU A 142 8.05 0.45 14.37
N PHE A 143 7.03 -0.36 14.03
CA PHE A 143 6.65 -0.60 12.64
C PHE A 143 6.27 0.71 11.92
N GLY A 144 5.45 1.56 12.56
CA GLY A 144 5.05 2.86 11.98
C GLY A 144 6.21 3.83 11.79
N GLU A 145 7.20 3.86 12.70
CA GLU A 145 8.42 4.66 12.53
C GLU A 145 9.30 4.12 11.40
N LEU A 146 9.46 2.80 11.28
CA LEU A 146 10.21 2.19 10.18
C LEU A 146 9.58 2.49 8.82
N GLU A 147 8.25 2.36 8.69
CA GLU A 147 7.54 2.70 7.47
C GLU A 147 7.72 4.18 7.09
N PHE A 148 7.69 5.07 8.07
CA PHE A 148 7.96 6.48 7.85
C PHE A 148 9.37 6.71 7.25
N TRP A 149 10.40 6.09 7.82
CA TRP A 149 11.76 6.20 7.30
C TRP A 149 11.90 5.57 5.91
N PHE A 150 11.29 4.41 5.68
CA PHE A 150 11.29 3.77 4.35
C PHE A 150 10.54 4.60 3.31
N ALA A 151 9.45 5.27 3.68
CA ALA A 151 8.74 6.19 2.79
C ALA A 151 9.64 7.36 2.34
N ILE A 152 10.42 7.93 3.27
CA ILE A 152 11.39 8.98 2.93
C ILE A 152 12.42 8.47 1.94
N ILE A 153 13.01 7.30 2.18
CA ILE A 153 14.01 6.70 1.27
C ILE A 153 13.40 6.53 -0.12
N LYS A 154 12.20 5.95 -0.23
CA LYS A 154 11.50 5.77 -1.51
C LYS A 154 11.31 7.10 -2.26
N ILE A 155 10.85 8.14 -1.58
CA ILE A 155 10.62 9.46 -2.19
C ILE A 155 11.94 10.08 -2.67
N VAL A 156 12.98 10.06 -1.83
CA VAL A 156 14.30 10.58 -2.19
C VAL A 156 14.88 9.83 -3.38
N THR A 157 14.74 8.50 -3.43
CA THR A 157 15.17 7.69 -4.58
C THR A 157 14.45 8.08 -5.86
N ILE A 158 13.12 8.30 -5.83
CA ILE A 158 12.37 8.73 -7.01
C ILE A 158 12.85 10.11 -7.49
N ILE A 159 13.02 11.08 -6.58
CA ILE A 159 13.52 12.41 -6.93
C ILE A 159 14.91 12.32 -7.54
N ALA A 160 15.81 11.53 -6.93
CA ALA A 160 17.15 11.32 -7.46
C ALA A 160 17.13 10.70 -8.85
N LEU A 161 16.27 9.70 -9.09
CA LEU A 161 16.10 9.08 -10.41
C LEU A 161 15.54 10.06 -11.45
N ILE A 162 14.66 11.00 -11.06
CA ILE A 162 14.14 12.03 -11.97
C ILE A 162 15.21 13.09 -12.30
N VAL A 163 16.05 13.45 -11.33
CA VAL A 163 17.09 14.48 -11.52
C VAL A 163 18.30 13.95 -12.27
N ILE A 164 18.71 12.71 -11.99
CA ILE A 164 19.85 12.04 -12.64
C ILE A 164 19.44 11.44 -13.99
N GLY A 165 18.19 10.96 -14.09
CA GLY A 165 17.63 10.26 -15.23
C GLY A 165 17.51 11.08 -16.50
#